data_AF-A0A5E4B7V4-F1
#
_entry.id   AF-A0A5E4B7V4-F1
#
_cell.length_a   1.000
_cell.length_b   1.000
_cell.length_c   1.000
_cell.angle_alpha   90.00
_cell.angle_beta   90.00
_cell.angle_gamma   90.00
#
_symmetry.space_group_name_H-M   'P 1'
#
loop_
_entity.id
_entity.type
_entity.pdbx_description
1 polymer ?
#
loop_
_entity_poly.entity_id
_entity_poly.type
_entity_poly.pdbx_seq_one_letter_code
_entity_poly.pdbx_strand_id
1 'polypeptide(L)'
;MRCLKGPGCDDDSPPLDNVFFENLQRHISVYRQIQDAQAACTRCREPADFWCFECEQLLCSKCFEAHQWFLKHEARPLAELRSQSAREFLDGTRKSNNIFCSNPNHRTPALTSLLSLPLQ
;
A
#
# COMPACT_ATOMS: atom_id res chain seq x y z
N MET A 1 21.35 14.04 20.81
CA MET A 1 21.88 14.59 22.08
C MET A 1 20.72 15.23 22.84
N ARG A 2 20.73 15.10 24.17
CA ARG A 2 19.59 15.14 25.11
C ARG A 2 18.77 16.44 25.10
N CYS A 3 17.46 16.31 25.32
CA CYS A 3 16.68 17.32 26.04
C CYS A 3 16.32 16.79 27.44
N LEU A 4 16.52 17.63 28.45
CA LEU A 4 16.22 17.37 29.86
C LEU A 4 14.86 17.98 30.24
N LYS A 5 14.00 17.12 30.82
CA LYS A 5 13.07 17.31 31.96
C LYS A 5 11.92 18.33 31.91
N GLY A 6 10.71 17.86 32.25
CA GLY A 6 9.65 18.62 32.92
C GLY A 6 8.34 17.83 33.06
N PRO A 7 7.74 17.68 34.26
CA PRO A 7 6.49 16.94 34.45
C PRO A 7 5.28 17.85 34.25
N GLY A 8 4.29 17.39 33.48
CA GLY A 8 3.05 18.11 33.25
C GLY A 8 3.07 18.92 31.96
N CYS A 9 2.87 18.23 30.84
CA CYS A 9 2.26 18.82 29.66
C CYS A 9 1.13 17.86 29.29
N ASP A 10 -0.09 18.36 29.33
CA ASP A 10 -1.26 17.75 28.71
C ASP A 10 -0.87 17.22 27.33
N ASP A 11 -1.02 15.91 27.12
CA ASP A 11 -0.72 15.26 25.86
C ASP A 11 -1.86 15.53 24.87
N ASP A 12 -1.99 16.80 24.46
CA ASP A 12 -2.57 17.18 23.17
C ASP A 12 -1.45 17.08 22.11
N SER A 13 -0.71 15.98 22.12
CA SER A 13 0.17 15.66 21.00
C SER A 13 -0.75 15.23 19.85
N PRO A 14 -0.68 15.85 18.66
CA PRO A 14 -1.38 15.30 17.51
C PRO A 14 -0.95 13.84 17.37
N PRO A 15 -1.90 12.91 17.14
CA PRO A 15 -1.59 11.50 17.07
C PRO A 15 -0.45 11.34 16.08
N LEU A 16 0.69 10.77 16.52
CA LEU A 16 1.82 10.46 15.66
C LEU A 16 1.25 9.84 14.39
N ASP A 17 1.39 10.53 13.25
CA ASP A 17 0.85 10.08 11.97
C ASP A 17 1.46 8.71 11.69
N ASN A 18 0.69 7.65 11.96
CA ASN A 18 1.14 6.29 11.75
C ASN A 18 1.01 5.98 10.25
N VAL A 19 1.83 6.66 9.44
CA VAL A 19 1.83 6.58 7.97
C VAL A 19 1.90 5.14 7.49
N PHE A 20 2.58 4.27 8.24
CA PHE A 20 2.59 2.82 7.98
C PHE A 20 1.19 2.20 8.09
N PHE A 21 0.45 2.49 9.17
CA PHE A 21 -0.88 1.97 9.40
C PHE A 21 -1.87 2.51 8.36
N GLU A 22 -1.78 3.80 8.04
CA GLU A 22 -2.61 4.41 6.98
C GLU A 22 -2.36 3.78 5.62
N ASN A 23 -1.10 3.53 5.27
CA ASN A 23 -0.74 2.90 4.00
C ASN A 23 -1.25 1.46 3.94
N LEU A 24 -1.09 0.70 5.03
CA LEU A 24 -1.62 -0.65 5.13
C LEU A 24 -3.15 -0.66 5.02
N GLN A 25 -3.83 0.26 5.70
CA GLN A 25 -5.27 0.38 5.67
C GLN A 25 -5.76 0.74 4.26
N ARG A 26 -5.04 1.62 3.54
CA ARG A 26 -5.33 1.96 2.14
C ARG A 26 -5.25 0.72 1.25
N HIS A 27 -4.16 -0.05 1.33
CA HIS A 27 -4.00 -1.27 0.53
C HIS A 27 -5.08 -2.32 0.84
N ILE A 28 -5.44 -2.51 2.12
CA ILE A 28 -6.51 -3.42 2.52
C ILE A 28 -7.87 -2.95 1.98
N SER A 29 -8.13 -1.64 2.02
CA SER A 29 -9.36 -1.04 1.49
C SER A 29 -9.50 -1.29 0.00
N VAL A 30 -8.42 -1.11 -0.75
CA VAL A 30 -8.36 -1.44 -2.18
C VAL A 30 -8.62 -2.92 -2.43
N TYR A 31 -7.97 -3.81 -1.68
CA TYR A 31 -8.18 -5.25 -1.86
C TYR A 31 -9.65 -5.64 -1.70
N ARG A 32 -10.33 -5.07 -0.71
CA ARG A 32 -11.77 -5.25 -0.52
C ARG A 32 -12.57 -4.71 -1.70
N GLN A 33 -12.19 -3.56 -2.25
CA GLN A 33 -12.82 -3.00 -3.44
C GLN A 33 -12.62 -3.87 -4.69
N ILE A 34 -11.45 -4.49 -4.85
CA ILE A 34 -11.17 -5.44 -5.93
C ILE A 34 -12.02 -6.71 -5.78
N GLN A 35 -12.17 -7.22 -4.55
CA GLN A 35 -13.06 -8.34 -4.24
C GLN A 35 -14.53 -8.02 -4.52
N ASP A 36 -14.94 -6.75 -4.45
CA ASP A 36 -16.28 -6.32 -4.81
C ASP A 36 -16.55 -6.48 -6.32
N ALA A 37 -17.74 -6.97 -6.66
CA ALA A 37 -18.17 -7.15 -8.04
C ALA A 37 -18.38 -5.82 -8.78
N GLN A 38 -18.55 -4.71 -8.04
CA GLN A 38 -18.77 -3.36 -8.53
C GLN A 38 -17.50 -2.49 -8.44
N ALA A 39 -16.31 -3.10 -8.45
CA ALA A 39 -15.05 -2.36 -8.54
C ALA A 39 -15.12 -1.38 -9.73
N ALA A 40 -15.08 -0.08 -9.44
CA ALA A 40 -15.26 0.97 -10.42
C ALA A 40 -13.94 1.68 -10.72
N CYS A 41 -13.75 2.07 -11.98
CA CYS A 41 -12.61 2.83 -12.45
C CYS A 41 -12.53 4.16 -11.69
N THR A 42 -11.37 4.46 -11.13
CA THR A 42 -11.14 5.68 -10.35
C THR A 42 -11.38 6.95 -11.18
N ARG A 43 -11.14 6.89 -12.50
CA ARG A 43 -11.24 8.04 -13.40
C ARG A 43 -12.65 8.28 -13.95
N CYS A 44 -13.32 7.25 -14.45
CA CYS A 44 -14.58 7.40 -15.17
C CYS A 44 -15.78 6.69 -14.52
N ARG A 45 -15.60 6.02 -13.38
CA ARG A 45 -16.66 5.29 -12.64
C ARG A 45 -17.33 4.11 -13.35
N GLU A 46 -16.92 3.81 -14.57
CA GLU A 46 -17.25 2.56 -15.29
C GLU A 46 -16.66 1.33 -14.58
N PRO A 47 -17.15 0.10 -14.84
CA PRO A 47 -16.55 -1.12 -14.27
C PRO A 47 -15.05 -1.19 -14.57
N ALA A 48 -14.27 -1.50 -13.53
CA ALA A 48 -12.83 -1.65 -13.63
C ALA A 48 -12.45 -3.09 -14.00
N ASP A 49 -11.43 -3.20 -14.85
CA ASP A 49 -10.89 -4.48 -15.30
C ASP A 49 -9.44 -4.68 -14.82
N PHE A 50 -8.72 -3.58 -14.58
CA PHE A 50 -7.31 -3.57 -14.20
C PHE A 50 -7.04 -2.78 -12.92
N TRP A 51 -5.98 -3.18 -12.22
CA TRP A 51 -5.41 -2.46 -11.08
C TRP A 51 -3.94 -2.16 -11.37
N CYS A 52 -3.54 -0.90 -11.26
CA CYS A 52 -2.14 -0.47 -11.39
C CYS A 52 -1.46 -0.43 -10.02
N PHE A 53 -0.30 -1.09 -9.88
CA PHE A 53 0.41 -1.22 -8.61
C PHE A 53 1.17 0.04 -8.18
N GLU A 54 1.58 0.87 -9.13
CA GLU A 54 2.34 2.10 -8.89
C GLU A 54 1.43 3.30 -8.67
N CYS A 55 0.30 3.34 -9.35
CA CYS A 55 -0.69 4.42 -9.17
C CYS A 55 -1.71 4.12 -8.08
N GLU A 56 -1.78 2.86 -7.64
CA GLU A 56 -2.80 2.37 -6.72
C GLU A 56 -4.22 2.76 -7.18
N GLN A 57 -4.53 2.51 -8.45
CA GLN A 57 -5.81 2.90 -9.05
C GLN A 57 -6.47 1.77 -9.85
N LEU A 58 -7.80 1.76 -9.78
CA LEU A 58 -8.67 0.92 -10.59
C LEU A 58 -8.89 1.56 -11.95
N LEU A 59 -8.70 0.79 -13.02
CA LEU A 59 -8.79 1.26 -14.39
C LEU A 59 -9.72 0.34 -15.18
N CYS A 60 -10.64 0.93 -15.94
CA CYS A 60 -11.33 0.21 -17.01
C CYS A 60 -10.38 0.03 -18.20
N SER A 61 -10.70 -0.90 -19.10
CA SER A 61 -9.88 -1.20 -20.29
C SER A 61 -9.44 0.06 -21.08
N LYS A 62 -10.33 1.04 -21.28
CA LYS A 62 -10.01 2.29 -21.99
C LYS A 62 -9.02 3.18 -21.22
N CYS A 63 -9.23 3.31 -19.90
CA CYS A 63 -8.33 4.12 -19.07
C CYS A 63 -6.98 3.44 -18.92
N PHE A 64 -6.93 2.11 -18.91
CA PHE A 64 -5.71 1.33 -18.86
C PHE A 64 -4.88 1.48 -20.14
N GLU A 65 -5.49 1.40 -21.32
CA GLU A 65 -4.78 1.61 -22.60
C GLU A 65 -4.17 3.02 -22.67
N ALA A 66 -4.95 4.04 -22.31
CA ALA A 66 -4.45 5.41 -22.21
C ALA A 66 -3.33 5.53 -21.18
N HIS A 67 -3.45 4.86 -20.03
CA HIS A 67 -2.44 4.85 -18.98
C HIS A 67 -1.11 4.24 -19.46
N GLN A 68 -1.17 3.08 -20.12
CA GLN A 68 0.00 2.38 -20.65
C GLN A 68 0.71 3.13 -21.78
N TRP A 69 -0.04 3.90 -22.57
CA TRP A 69 0.53 4.70 -23.64
C TRP A 69 1.57 5.71 -23.12
N PHE A 70 1.28 6.32 -21.96
CA PHE A 70 2.14 7.34 -21.35
C PHE A 70 3.10 6.76 -20.31
N LEU A 71 2.70 5.72 -19.58
CA LEU A 71 3.42 5.19 -18.43
C LEU A 71 3.57 3.67 -18.52
N LYS A 72 4.79 3.16 -18.42
CA LYS A 72 5.06 1.71 -18.35
C LYS A 72 4.92 1.17 -16.94
N HIS A 73 3.73 1.32 -16.38
CA HIS A 73 3.39 0.81 -15.05
C HIS A 73 2.91 -0.64 -15.12
N GLU A 74 3.21 -1.41 -14.08
CA GLU A 74 2.66 -2.74 -13.91
C GLU A 74 1.20 -2.65 -13.49
N ALA A 75 0.30 -3.14 -14.36
CA ALA A 75 -1.09 -3.35 -14.00
C ALA A 75 -1.46 -4.80 -14.21
N ARG A 76 -2.27 -5.34 -13.29
CA ARG A 76 -2.81 -6.70 -13.40
C ARG A 76 -4.33 -6.69 -13.48
N PRO A 77 -4.91 -7.68 -14.18
CA PRO A 77 -6.36 -7.78 -14.31
C PRO A 77 -6.99 -8.18 -12.97
N LEU A 78 -8.16 -7.61 -12.67
CA LEU A 78 -8.89 -7.86 -11.43
C LEU A 78 -9.30 -9.33 -11.29
N ALA A 79 -9.55 -10.03 -12.40
CA ALA A 79 -9.87 -11.45 -12.40
C ALA A 79 -8.75 -12.29 -11.75
N GLU A 80 -7.48 -11.97 -12.03
CA GLU A 80 -6.33 -12.63 -11.39
C GLU A 80 -6.14 -12.20 -9.94
N LEU A 81 -6.46 -10.96 -9.60
CA LEU A 81 -6.30 -10.46 -8.23
C LEU A 81 -7.37 -11.02 -7.29
N ARG A 82 -8.58 -11.27 -7.79
CA ARG A 82 -9.67 -11.89 -7.04
C ARG A 82 -9.41 -13.34 -6.65
N SER A 83 -8.60 -14.06 -7.44
CA SER A 83 -8.20 -15.44 -7.12
C SER A 83 -7.04 -15.52 -6.10
N GLN A 84 -6.41 -14.38 -5.78
CA GLN A 84 -5.29 -14.31 -4.83
C GLN A 84 -5.78 -14.07 -3.40
N SER A 85 -5.05 -14.62 -2.44
CA SER A 85 -5.26 -14.29 -1.03
C SER A 85 -4.86 -12.84 -0.72
N ALA A 86 -5.42 -12.29 0.36
CA ALA A 86 -5.07 -10.94 0.82
C ALA A 86 -3.56 -10.79 1.07
N ARG A 87 -2.90 -11.85 1.55
CA ARG A 87 -1.45 -11.85 1.79
C ARG A 87 -0.64 -11.73 0.50
N GLU A 88 -1.01 -12.49 -0.53
CA GLU A 88 -0.36 -12.44 -1.84
C GLU A 88 -0.55 -11.07 -2.52
N PHE A 89 -1.76 -10.50 -2.42
CA PHE A 89 -2.02 -9.15 -2.90
C PHE A 89 -1.13 -8.11 -2.21
N LEU A 90 -1.07 -8.15 -0.87
CA LEU A 90 -0.27 -7.21 -0.08
C LEU A 90 1.23 -7.35 -0.36
N ASP A 91 1.74 -8.57 -0.57
CA ASP A 91 3.14 -8.77 -0.97
C ASP A 91 3.45 -8.15 -2.35
N GLY A 92 2.51 -8.25 -3.30
CA GLY A 92 2.61 -7.56 -4.59
C GLY A 92 2.69 -6.04 -4.45
N THR A 93 1.86 -5.43 -3.60
CA THR A 93 1.90 -3.97 -3.32
C THR A 93 3.16 -3.53 -2.56
N ARG A 94 3.84 -4.46 -1.89
CA ARG A 94 5.11 -4.20 -1.21
C ARG A 94 6.28 -4.11 -2.19
N LYS A 95 6.22 -4.82 -3.32
CA LYS A 95 7.25 -4.75 -4.38
C LYS A 95 7.24 -3.43 -5.15
N SER A 96 6.07 -2.81 -5.34
CA SER A 96 5.98 -1.49 -5.98
C SER A 96 6.43 -0.36 -5.05
N ASN A 97 6.26 -0.51 -3.73
CA ASN A 97 6.78 0.39 -2.72
C ASN A 97 8.22 0.01 -2.32
N ASN A 98 9.21 0.37 -3.13
CA ASN A 98 10.63 0.25 -2.78
C ASN A 98 11.03 1.26 -1.69
N ILE A 99 10.54 1.06 -0.46
CA ILE A 99 11.12 1.66 0.77
C ILE A 99 12.51 1.07 1.07
N PHE A 100 12.87 -0.03 0.40
CA PHE A 100 14.20 -0.62 0.46
C PHE A 100 15.05 -0.04 -0.67
N CYS A 101 16.06 0.74 -0.29
CA CYS A 101 17.03 1.28 -1.24
C CYS A 101 17.94 0.16 -1.75
N SER A 102 18.08 0.02 -3.08
CA SER A 102 18.97 -0.96 -3.72
C SER A 102 20.48 -0.63 -3.56
N ASN A 103 20.81 0.51 -2.95
CA ASN A 103 22.20 0.91 -2.72
C ASN A 103 22.79 0.12 -1.53
N PRO A 104 23.88 -0.65 -1.73
CA PRO A 104 24.48 -1.48 -0.68
C PRO A 104 25.05 -0.68 0.50
N ASN A 105 25.23 0.65 0.35
CA ASN A 105 25.68 1.53 1.43
C ASN A 105 24.56 1.99 2.38
N HIS A 106 23.28 1.80 2.02
CA HIS A 106 22.17 2.10 2.91
C HIS A 106 21.85 0.85 3.74
N ARG A 107 21.68 1.04 5.06
CA ARG A 107 21.30 -0.04 5.97
C ARG A 107 19.91 -0.53 5.60
N THR A 108 19.78 -1.76 5.13
CA THR A 108 18.48 -2.41 4.93
C THR A 108 17.74 -2.39 6.27
N PRO A 109 16.56 -1.75 6.38
CA PRO A 109 15.80 -1.80 7.62
C PRO A 109 15.46 -3.26 7.88
N ALA A 110 15.95 -3.78 9.02
CA ALA A 110 15.64 -5.14 9.45
C ALA A 110 14.13 -5.22 9.67
N LEU A 111 13.48 -6.23 9.09
CA LEU A 111 12.11 -6.59 9.46
C LEU A 111 12.12 -6.92 10.95
N THR A 112 11.67 -6.00 11.78
CA THR A 112 11.38 -6.29 13.18
C THR A 112 10.12 -7.15 13.20
N SER A 113 10.30 -8.48 13.26
CA SER A 113 9.24 -9.39 13.65
C SER A 113 8.77 -8.98 15.05
N LEU A 114 7.68 -8.22 15.12
CA LEU A 114 7.00 -7.89 16.39
C LEU A 114 6.37 -9.13 17.06
N LEU A 115 6.60 -10.33 16.53
CA LEU A 115 6.10 -11.61 17.06
C LEU A 115 7.17 -12.42 17.81
N SER A 116 8.32 -11.83 18.16
CA SER A 116 9.41 -12.53 18.86
C SER A 116 9.69 -12.02 20.27
N LEU A 117 8.69 -11.48 20.99
CA LEU A 117 8.83 -11.26 22.42
C LEU A 117 8.32 -12.51 23.17
N PRO A 118 9.18 -13.27 23.87
CA PRO A 118 8.70 -14.29 24.77
C PRO A 118 7.89 -13.63 25.89
N LEU A 119 6.68 -14.12 26.13
CA LEU A 119 5.94 -13.87 27.36
C LEU A 119 6.82 -14.32 28.53
N GLN A 120 7.17 -13.38 29.41
CA GLN A 120 7.78 -13.65 30.70
C GLN A 120 7.07 -12.85 31.77
#